data_AF-A0A4Y2AXN5-F1
#
_entry.id   AF-A0A4Y2AXN5-F1
#
_cell.length_a   1.000
_cell.length_b   1.000
_cell.length_c   1.000
_cell.angle_alpha   90.00
_cell.angle_beta   90.00
_cell.angle_gamma   90.00
#
_symmetry.space_group_name_H-M   'P 1'
#
loop_
_entity.id
_entity.type
_entity.pdbx_description
1 polymer ?
#
loop_
_entity_poly.entity_id
_entity_poly.type
_entity_poly.pdbx_seq_one_letter_code
_entity_poly.pdbx_strand_id
1 'polypeptide(L)'
;MQHVEERRTAKRIRVTQLQYYYAYRLSQQNGFSILHSSGKLFQQYIVDAYVKTEGSRLHFLQQNQKDLRIELYRELLDALECRAHTENIHTGKLIILPSSFSGSPRHMQQNYQDSMAMVRKFGKPDLFLTFTCNPPWSEI
;
A
#
# COMPACT_ATOMS: atom_id res chain seq x y z
N MET A 1 -36.28 16.94 -13.74
CA MET A 1 -35.20 16.98 -12.72
C MET A 1 -33.93 17.33 -13.46
N GLN A 2 -33.45 18.56 -13.31
CA GLN A 2 -32.26 19.06 -14.01
C GLN A 2 -31.01 18.41 -13.42
N HIS A 3 -30.17 17.83 -14.29
CA HIS A 3 -28.86 17.33 -13.91
C HIS A 3 -28.00 18.52 -13.45
N VAL A 4 -27.69 18.57 -12.16
CA VAL A 4 -26.72 19.51 -11.60
C VAL A 4 -25.35 19.11 -12.15
N GLU A 5 -24.75 19.95 -12.99
CA GLU A 5 -23.37 19.80 -13.43
C GLU A 5 -22.45 19.83 -12.21
N GLU A 6 -21.87 18.67 -11.89
CA GLU A 6 -20.85 18.56 -10.85
C GLU A 6 -19.68 19.48 -11.16
N ARG A 7 -19.30 20.25 -10.14
CA ARG A 7 -18.16 21.18 -10.13
C ARG A 7 -16.94 20.51 -10.76
N ARG A 8 -16.47 21.04 -11.89
CA ARG A 8 -15.20 20.65 -12.53
C ARG A 8 -14.06 20.82 -11.52
N THR A 9 -13.66 19.75 -10.86
CA THR A 9 -12.47 19.73 -10.00
C THR A 9 -11.25 20.10 -10.83
N ALA A 10 -10.41 21.00 -10.31
CA ALA A 10 -9.22 21.50 -10.98
C ALA A 10 -8.39 20.36 -11.60
N LYS A 11 -7.97 20.56 -12.87
CA LYS A 11 -7.19 19.57 -13.63
C LYS A 11 -5.91 19.26 -12.87
N ARG A 12 -5.77 18.06 -12.30
CA ARG A 12 -4.56 17.64 -11.60
C ARG A 12 -3.39 17.59 -12.58
N ILE A 13 -2.40 18.45 -12.38
CA ILE A 13 -1.21 18.56 -13.24
C ILE A 13 -0.18 17.45 -12.92
N ARG A 14 -0.18 16.94 -11.67
CA ARG A 14 0.69 15.86 -11.21
C ARG A 14 -0.15 14.65 -10.81
N VAL A 15 0.15 13.50 -11.39
CA VAL A 15 -0.52 12.22 -11.13
C VAL A 15 0.51 11.27 -10.51
N THR A 16 0.13 10.56 -9.44
CA THR A 16 1.04 9.56 -8.87
C THR A 16 1.16 8.37 -9.81
N GLN A 17 2.31 7.69 -9.78
CA GLN A 17 2.53 6.52 -10.63
C GLN A 17 1.43 5.46 -10.46
N LEU A 18 0.97 5.25 -9.23
CA LEU A 18 -0.18 4.40 -8.92
C LEU A 18 -1.45 4.85 -9.64
N GLN A 19 -1.83 6.12 -9.52
CA GLN A 19 -3.03 6.67 -10.18
C GLN A 19 -2.94 6.57 -11.70
N TYR A 20 -1.77 6.82 -12.28
CA TYR A 20 -1.56 6.70 -13.71
C TYR A 20 -1.74 5.26 -14.20
N TYR A 21 -1.19 4.27 -13.48
CA TYR A 21 -1.37 2.86 -13.83
C TYR A 21 -2.82 2.39 -13.67
N TYR A 22 -3.43 2.59 -12.49
CA TYR A 22 -4.79 2.10 -12.22
C TYR A 22 -5.87 2.82 -13.03
N ALA A 23 -5.85 4.16 -13.09
CA ALA A 23 -6.92 4.92 -13.72
C ALA A 23 -6.81 5.00 -15.24
N TYR A 24 -5.58 4.99 -15.78
CA TYR A 24 -5.35 5.28 -17.20
C TYR A 24 -4.89 4.09 -18.04
N ARG A 25 -4.12 3.16 -17.46
CA ARG A 25 -3.55 2.01 -18.20
C ARG A 25 -4.28 0.71 -17.96
N LEU A 26 -4.87 0.52 -16.78
CA LEU A 26 -5.63 -0.67 -16.40
C LEU A 26 -7.14 -0.51 -16.52
N SER A 27 -7.63 0.70 -16.76
CA SER A 27 -9.05 0.93 -16.99
C SER A 27 -9.48 0.31 -18.31
N GLN A 28 -10.49 -0.58 -18.24
CA GLN A 28 -11.12 -1.13 -19.44
C GLN A 28 -11.91 0.01 -20.11
N GLN A 29 -11.46 0.43 -21.29
CA GLN A 29 -12.29 1.23 -22.19
C GLN A 29 -13.08 0.28 -23.08
N ASN A 30 -14.23 0.73 -23.62
CA ASN A 30 -15.14 -0.06 -24.46
C ASN A 30 -14.55 -0.41 -25.86
N GLY A 31 -13.25 -0.68 -25.97
CA GLY A 31 -12.57 -1.03 -27.22
C GLY A 31 -11.44 -2.04 -27.02
N PHE A 32 -10.86 -2.50 -28.13
CA PHE A 32 -9.75 -3.45 -28.09
C PHE A 32 -8.50 -2.79 -27.51
N SER A 33 -8.11 -3.21 -26.31
CA SER A 33 -6.85 -2.81 -25.68
C SER A 33 -5.80 -3.88 -25.93
N ILE A 34 -4.72 -3.51 -26.61
CA ILE A 34 -3.56 -4.38 -26.87
C ILE A 34 -3.01 -4.91 -25.53
N LEU A 35 -2.96 -4.07 -24.50
CA LEU A 35 -2.45 -4.44 -23.18
C LEU A 35 -3.28 -5.55 -22.55
N HIS A 36 -4.61 -5.42 -22.53
CA HIS A 36 -5.49 -6.43 -21.92
C HIS A 36 -5.56 -7.73 -22.74
N SER A 37 -5.35 -7.64 -24.05
CA SER A 37 -5.38 -8.80 -24.96
C SER A 37 -4.08 -9.62 -24.96
N SER A 38 -3.03 -9.16 -24.28
CA SER A 38 -1.70 -9.78 -24.30
C SER A 38 -1.51 -10.93 -23.30
N GLY A 39 -2.55 -11.33 -22.55
CA GLY A 39 -2.52 -12.52 -21.68
C GLY A 39 -1.38 -12.53 -20.65
N LYS A 40 -0.41 -13.46 -20.78
CA LYS A 40 0.72 -13.59 -19.85
C LYS A 40 1.61 -12.34 -19.79
N LEU A 41 1.81 -11.66 -20.92
CA LEU A 41 2.62 -10.45 -20.98
C LEU A 41 1.95 -9.30 -20.20
N PHE A 42 0.62 -9.27 -20.18
CA PHE A 42 -0.15 -8.33 -19.38
C PHE A 42 0.06 -8.56 -17.88
N GLN A 43 0.05 -9.82 -17.44
CA GLN A 43 0.31 -10.16 -16.03
C GLN A 43 1.72 -9.72 -15.61
N GLN A 44 2.74 -9.96 -16.45
CA GLN A 44 4.10 -9.50 -16.19
C GLN A 44 4.18 -7.96 -16.11
N TYR A 45 3.47 -7.26 -17.00
CA TYR A 45 3.39 -5.80 -16.97
C TYR A 45 2.75 -5.27 -15.68
N ILE A 46 1.68 -5.90 -15.20
CA ILE A 46 1.06 -5.54 -13.92
C ILE A 46 2.05 -5.66 -12.77
N VAL A 47 2.77 -6.78 -12.70
CA VAL A 47 3.74 -7.03 -11.63
C VAL A 47 4.88 -6.01 -11.68
N ASP A 48 5.45 -5.75 -12.86
CA ASP A 48 6.51 -4.76 -13.03
C ASP A 48 6.04 -3.34 -12.66
N ALA A 49 4.84 -2.95 -13.09
CA ALA A 49 4.24 -1.67 -12.72
C ALA A 49 4.01 -1.53 -11.20
N TYR A 50 3.59 -2.62 -10.54
CA TYR A 50 3.43 -2.67 -9.09
C TYR A 50 4.77 -2.49 -8.37
N VAL A 51 5.80 -3.25 -8.77
CA VAL A 51 7.14 -3.16 -8.17
C VAL A 51 7.72 -1.75 -8.30
N LYS A 52 7.57 -1.12 -9.47
CA LYS A 52 8.00 0.28 -9.67
C LYS A 52 7.27 1.25 -8.75
N THR A 53 5.96 1.10 -8.63
CA THR A 53 5.13 1.95 -7.78
C THR A 53 5.50 1.81 -6.30
N GLU A 54 5.69 0.57 -5.82
CA GLU A 54 6.12 0.29 -4.45
C GLU A 54 7.55 0.83 -4.20
N GLY A 55 8.45 0.67 -5.16
CA GLY A 55 9.80 1.25 -5.10
C GLY A 55 9.76 2.78 -4.94
N SER A 56 8.93 3.47 -5.72
CA SER A 56 8.75 4.93 -5.57
C SER A 56 8.14 5.32 -4.22
N ARG A 57 7.20 4.53 -3.68
CA ARG A 57 6.63 4.77 -2.34
C ARG A 57 7.68 4.60 -1.24
N LEU A 58 8.49 3.54 -1.30
CA LEU A 58 9.58 3.31 -0.34
C LEU A 58 10.64 4.42 -0.41
N HIS A 59 11.00 4.84 -1.62
CA HIS A 59 11.92 5.94 -1.81
C HIS A 59 11.39 7.25 -1.22
N PHE A 60 10.10 7.53 -1.42
CA PHE A 60 9.44 8.68 -0.80
C PHE A 60 9.49 8.61 0.73
N LEU A 61 9.19 7.46 1.33
CA LEU A 61 9.28 7.28 2.79
C LEU A 61 10.72 7.49 3.30
N GLN A 62 11.71 6.94 2.60
CA GLN A 62 13.11 7.10 2.96
C GLN A 62 13.59 8.56 2.95
N GLN A 63 13.08 9.39 2.03
CA GLN A 63 13.46 10.79 1.90
C GLN A 63 12.70 11.70 2.87
N ASN A 64 11.40 11.46 3.07
CA ASN A 64 10.52 12.34 3.84
C ASN A 64 10.37 11.89 5.31
N GLN A 65 11.34 11.14 5.82
CA GLN A 65 11.35 10.62 7.19
C GLN A 65 11.32 11.72 8.28
N LYS A 66 11.70 12.95 7.94
CA LYS A 66 11.65 14.10 8.86
C LYS A 66 10.25 14.72 8.95
N ASP A 67 9.52 14.74 7.83
CA ASP A 67 8.18 15.34 7.72
C ASP A 67 7.09 14.39 8.22
N LEU A 68 7.34 13.09 8.09
CA LEU A 68 6.56 12.07 8.77
C LEU A 68 6.76 12.27 10.28
N ARG A 69 5.66 12.24 11.06
CA ARG A 69 5.65 12.40 12.54
C ARG A 69 6.43 11.28 13.24
N ILE A 70 7.74 11.32 13.09
CA ILE A 70 8.70 10.33 13.59
C ILE A 70 9.45 10.88 14.81
N GLU A 71 9.21 12.15 15.17
CA GLU A 71 9.80 12.80 16.34
C GLU A 71 9.64 11.97 17.62
N LEU A 72 8.50 11.31 17.83
CA LEU A 72 8.28 10.39 18.95
C LEU A 72 9.26 9.20 18.97
N TYR A 73 9.74 8.75 17.81
CA TYR A 73 10.67 7.64 17.68
C TYR A 73 12.12 8.08 17.66
N ARG A 74 12.42 9.39 17.55
CA ARG A 74 13.79 9.89 17.56
C ARG A 74 14.49 9.55 18.88
N GLU A 75 13.79 9.67 20.00
CA GLU A 75 14.30 9.27 21.32
C GLU A 75 14.62 7.76 21.39
N LEU A 76 13.77 6.93 20.77
CA LEU A 76 13.99 5.48 20.70
C LEU A 76 15.20 5.15 19.80
N LEU A 77 15.34 5.86 18.68
CA LEU A 77 16.49 5.74 17.79
C LEU A 77 17.79 6.14 18.51
N ASP A 78 17.79 7.27 19.21
CA ASP A 78 18.95 7.74 19.98
C ASP A 78 19.36 6.71 21.05
N ALA A 79 18.37 6.10 21.74
CA ALA A 79 18.64 5.04 22.71
C ALA A 79 19.24 3.76 22.07
N LEU A 80 18.75 3.38 20.89
CA LEU A 80 19.30 2.23 20.15
C LEU A 80 20.71 2.52 19.63
N GLU A 81 20.98 3.73 19.16
CA GLU A 81 22.31 4.15 18.72
C GLU A 81 23.31 4.14 19.89
N CYS A 82 22.93 4.65 21.07
CA CYS A 82 23.76 4.56 22.27
C CYS A 82 24.11 3.11 22.63
N ARG A 83 23.15 2.20 22.53
CA ARG A 83 23.38 0.77 22.78
C ARG A 83 24.30 0.14 21.74
N ALA A 84 24.09 0.43 20.47
CA ALA A 84 24.91 -0.09 19.37
C ALA A 84 26.38 0.39 19.49
N HIS A 85 26.59 1.64 19.91
CA HIS A 85 27.91 2.16 20.23
C HIS A 85 28.58 1.41 21.39
N THR A 86 27.81 1.03 22.41
CA THR A 86 28.32 0.24 23.55
C THR A 86 28.75 -1.17 23.12
N GLU A 87 28.02 -1.76 22.17
CA GLU A 87 28.24 -3.12 21.68
C GLU A 87 29.16 -3.19 20.43
N ASN A 88 29.72 -2.06 19.96
CA ASN A 88 30.50 -1.94 18.71
C ASN A 88 29.79 -2.48 17.45
N ILE A 89 28.46 -2.38 17.40
CA ILE A 89 27.66 -2.86 16.27
C ILE A 89 27.43 -1.71 15.28
N HIS A 90 27.80 -1.91 14.02
CA HIS A 90 27.55 -0.92 12.98
C HIS A 90 26.06 -0.98 12.57
N THR A 91 25.26 -0.04 13.06
CA THR A 91 23.83 0.01 12.77
C THR A 91 23.59 0.69 11.42
N GLY A 92 22.86 0.03 10.52
CA GLY A 92 22.45 0.63 9.24
C GLY A 92 21.45 1.77 9.43
N LYS A 93 21.08 2.46 8.34
CA LYS A 93 20.07 3.53 8.39
C LYS A 93 18.71 2.96 8.77
N LEU A 94 18.22 3.30 9.96
CA LEU A 94 16.90 2.89 10.44
C LEU A 94 15.80 3.66 9.69
N ILE A 95 15.05 2.97 8.84
CA ILE A 95 13.87 3.50 8.16
C ILE A 95 12.63 2.92 8.82
N ILE A 96 11.84 3.78 9.45
CA ILE A 96 10.59 3.44 10.11
C ILE A 96 9.47 3.51 9.06
N LEU A 97 8.96 2.35 8.66
CA LEU A 97 7.77 2.26 7.80
C LEU A 97 6.50 2.57 8.60
N PRO A 98 5.62 3.47 8.14
CA PRO A 98 4.34 3.73 8.79
C PRO A 98 3.35 2.55 8.63
N SER A 99 2.30 2.49 9.45
CA SER A 99 1.26 1.46 9.34
C SER A 99 0.43 1.53 8.04
N SER A 100 0.48 2.67 7.35
CA SER A 100 -0.09 2.84 6.01
C SER A 100 0.65 2.06 4.91
N PHE A 101 1.85 1.53 5.21
CA PHE A 101 2.57 0.65 4.31
C PHE A 101 2.16 -0.81 4.53
N SER A 102 1.40 -1.36 3.58
CA SER A 102 0.91 -2.73 3.62
C SER A 102 2.05 -3.75 3.74
N GLY A 103 1.89 -4.72 4.62
CA GLY A 103 2.92 -5.75 4.90
C GLY A 103 4.04 -5.31 5.84
N SER A 104 4.08 -4.05 6.29
CA SER A 104 4.99 -3.67 7.39
C SER A 104 4.57 -4.32 8.73
N PRO A 105 5.52 -4.53 9.66
CA PRO A 105 5.20 -5.01 11.01
C PRO A 105 4.11 -4.17 11.71
N ARG A 106 4.16 -2.84 11.53
CA ARG A 106 3.16 -1.92 12.09
C ARG A 106 1.80 -2.03 11.43
N HIS A 107 1.76 -2.26 10.11
CA HIS A 107 0.50 -2.55 9.42
C HIS A 107 -0.17 -3.80 9.98
N MET A 108 0.60 -4.88 10.18
CA MET A 108 0.09 -6.11 10.76
C MET A 108 -0.40 -5.92 12.21
N GLN A 109 0.37 -5.19 13.02
CA GLN A 109 -0.02 -4.88 14.40
C GLN A 109 -1.30 -4.05 14.47
N GLN A 110 -1.43 -3.04 13.60
CA GLN A 110 -2.65 -2.24 13.52
C GLN A 110 -3.85 -3.08 13.10
N ASN A 111 -3.72 -3.91 12.05
CA ASN A 111 -4.80 -4.80 11.63
C ASN A 111 -5.23 -5.77 12.73
N TYR A 112 -4.27 -6.25 13.54
CA TYR A 112 -4.57 -7.07 14.71
C TYR A 112 -5.32 -6.30 15.80
N GLN A 113 -4.90 -5.08 16.11
CA GLN A 113 -5.60 -4.24 17.09
C GLN A 113 -7.02 -3.90 16.63
N ASP A 114 -7.21 -3.59 15.35
CA ASP A 114 -8.50 -3.31 14.76
C ASP A 114 -9.42 -4.54 14.81
N SER A 115 -8.89 -5.73 14.48
CA SER A 115 -9.66 -6.97 14.57
C SER A 115 -10.06 -7.28 16.02
N MET A 116 -9.16 -7.11 16.99
CA MET A 116 -9.47 -7.27 18.41
C MET A 116 -10.52 -6.26 18.90
N ALA A 117 -10.48 -5.02 18.40
CA ALA A 117 -11.50 -4.01 18.69
C ALA A 117 -12.87 -4.40 18.12
N MET A 118 -12.92 -4.96 16.91
CA MET A 118 -14.14 -5.50 16.32
C MET A 118 -14.68 -6.68 17.14
N VAL A 119 -13.83 -7.63 17.53
CA VAL A 119 -14.23 -8.78 18.37
C VAL A 119 -14.76 -8.31 19.71
N ARG A 120 -14.12 -7.32 20.33
CA ARG A 120 -14.60 -6.73 21.59
C ARG A 120 -15.98 -6.10 21.45
N LYS A 121 -16.28 -5.47 20.32
CA LYS A 121 -17.53 -4.75 20.08
C LYS A 121 -18.68 -5.66 19.64
N PHE A 122 -18.40 -6.61 18.75
CA PHE A 122 -19.41 -7.43 18.08
C PHE A 122 -19.42 -8.88 18.56
N GLY A 123 -18.50 -9.28 19.44
CA GLY A 123 -18.35 -10.65 19.89
C GLY A 123 -17.44 -11.48 18.98
N LYS A 124 -17.28 -12.76 19.32
CA LYS A 124 -16.45 -13.68 18.53
C LYS A 124 -17.07 -13.87 17.13
N PRO A 125 -16.26 -13.89 16.06
CA PRO A 125 -16.75 -14.25 14.75
C PRO A 125 -17.20 -15.72 14.77
N ASP A 126 -18.42 -15.97 14.32
CA ASP A 126 -18.98 -17.32 14.23
C ASP A 126 -18.80 -17.92 12.82
N LEU A 127 -18.56 -17.09 11.82
CA LEU A 127 -18.44 -17.50 10.42
C LEU A 127 -17.08 -17.08 9.84
N PHE A 128 -16.32 -18.06 9.35
CA PHE A 128 -15.13 -17.85 8.53
C PHE A 128 -15.45 -18.25 7.09
N LEU A 129 -15.55 -17.27 6.19
CA LEU A 129 -15.74 -17.51 4.76
C LEU A 129 -14.38 -17.53 4.07
N THR A 130 -13.99 -18.67 3.51
CA THR A 130 -12.77 -18.82 2.72
C THR A 130 -13.16 -18.96 1.25
N PHE A 131 -12.82 -17.95 0.42
CA PHE A 131 -12.98 -18.05 -1.03
C PHE A 131 -11.70 -18.64 -1.63
N THR A 132 -11.80 -19.85 -2.16
CA THR A 132 -10.75 -20.45 -2.99
C THR A 132 -11.05 -20.12 -4.44
N CYS A 133 -10.32 -19.15 -5.01
CA CYS A 133 -10.40 -18.89 -6.44
C CYS A 133 -9.64 -20.00 -7.18
N ASN A 134 -10.38 -21.02 -7.63
CA ASN A 134 -9.87 -22.07 -8.49
C ASN A 134 -10.09 -21.67 -9.96
N PRO A 135 -9.06 -21.31 -10.73
CA PRO A 135 -9.22 -20.91 -12.14
C PRO A 135 -9.99 -21.89 -13.05
N PRO A 136 -10.00 -23.22 -12.82
CA PRO A 136 -10.84 -24.16 -13.57
C PRO A 136 -12.31 -24.26 -13.13
N TRP A 137 -12.76 -23.56 -12.08
CA TRP A 137 -14.19 -23.54 -11.74
C TRP A 137 -14.94 -22.49 -12.56
N SER A 138 -16.02 -22.93 -13.21
CA SER A 138 -16.85 -22.11 -14.10
C SER A 138 -17.75 -21.09 -13.39
N GLU A 139 -17.77 -21.10 -12.06
CA GLU A 139 -18.68 -20.28 -11.23
C GLU A 139 -18.09 -18.91 -10.86
N ILE A 140 -16.85 -18.61 -11.28
CA ILE A 140 -16.17 -17.31 -11.11
C ILE A 140 -15.86 -16.70 -12.48
#